data_AF-A0A9W8CFD1-F1
#
_entry.id   AF-A0A9W8CFD1-F1
#
_cell.length_a   1.000
_cell.length_b   1.000
_cell.length_c   1.000
_cell.angle_alpha   90.00
_cell.angle_beta   90.00
_cell.angle_gamma   90.00
#
_symmetry.space_group_name_H-M   'P 1'
#
loop_
_entity.id
_entity.type
_entity.pdbx_description
1 polymer ?
#
loop_
_entity_poly.entity_id
_entity_poly.type
_entity_poly.pdbx_seq_one_letter_code
_entity_poly.pdbx_strand_id
1 'polypeptide(L)'
;MFQHVAVDGSSSRVPGELIEEEDGRDNLGDDTVRDSPMSQCATSPRKRRGSQCASSPTKKTKSPMVKVMKKISESLQAKNEITKSAIRGDHRAQAIKEYMQLVVECGAKEGSAEHFMATQLLVNAENRDMFLTFTANEGRLSWLKRWCEKENLY
;
A
#
# COMPACT_ATOMS: atom_id res chain seq x y z
N MET A 1 47.90 16.80 2.38
CA MET A 1 47.83 15.73 1.37
C MET A 1 47.05 14.59 2.02
N PHE A 2 45.73 14.54 1.84
CA PHE A 2 44.92 13.45 2.40
C PHE A 2 44.71 12.44 1.28
N GLN A 3 45.42 11.31 1.42
CA GLN A 3 45.33 10.18 0.52
C GLN A 3 43.93 9.58 0.55
N HIS A 4 43.52 9.12 -0.62
CA HIS A 4 42.23 8.52 -0.96
C HIS A 4 41.82 7.42 0.03
N VAL A 5 40.91 7.72 0.95
CA VAL A 5 40.16 6.71 1.73
C VAL A 5 38.74 6.70 1.18
N ALA A 6 38.40 5.64 0.44
CA ALA A 6 37.03 5.38 0.04
C ALA A 6 36.31 4.70 1.22
N VAL A 7 35.24 5.33 1.72
CA VAL A 7 34.36 4.73 2.72
C VAL A 7 33.24 4.03 1.94
N ASP A 8 33.31 2.70 1.84
CA ASP A 8 32.41 1.88 1.00
C ASP A 8 31.11 1.47 1.70
N GLY A 9 30.91 1.87 2.96
CA GLY A 9 29.70 1.58 3.72
C GLY A 9 29.52 0.10 4.10
N SER A 10 30.48 -0.78 3.79
CA SER A 10 30.38 -2.24 4.03
C SER A 10 30.35 -2.63 5.52
N SER A 11 30.62 -1.69 6.43
CA SER A 11 30.60 -1.90 7.89
C SER A 11 29.43 -1.18 8.58
N SER A 12 28.43 -0.69 7.84
CA SER A 12 27.24 -0.11 8.46
C SER A 12 26.41 -1.22 9.11
N ARG A 13 26.34 -1.24 10.45
CA ARG A 13 25.49 -2.15 11.22
C ARG A 13 24.34 -1.36 11.84
N VAL A 14 23.11 -1.80 11.59
CA VAL A 14 21.90 -1.22 12.21
C VAL A 14 21.76 -1.80 13.62
N PRO A 15 21.73 -0.97 14.68
CA PRO A 15 21.48 -1.47 16.04
C PRO A 15 20.06 -2.01 16.15
N GLY A 16 19.91 -3.31 16.42
CA GLY A 16 18.62 -3.98 16.61
C GLY A 16 18.37 -5.20 15.72
N GLU A 17 19.25 -5.51 14.79
CA GLU A 17 19.12 -6.69 13.92
C GLU A 17 19.80 -7.90 14.58
N LEU A 18 18.99 -8.69 15.28
CA LEU A 18 19.32 -10.05 15.72
C LEU A 18 19.25 -10.93 14.46
N ILE A 19 20.39 -11.29 13.90
CA ILE A 19 20.46 -12.28 12.82
C ILE A 19 20.37 -13.64 13.51
N GLU A 20 19.18 -14.24 13.50
CA GLU A 20 19.02 -15.63 13.90
C GLU A 20 19.45 -16.49 12.72
N GLU A 21 20.65 -17.08 12.83
CA GLU A 21 21.11 -18.14 11.95
C GLU A 21 20.27 -19.38 12.26
N GLU A 22 19.39 -19.74 11.33
CA GLU A 22 18.52 -20.90 11.39
C GLU A 22 19.36 -22.17 11.16
N ASP A 23 19.68 -22.89 12.23
CA ASP A 23 20.26 -24.23 12.15
C ASP A 23 19.47 -25.20 13.04
N GLY A 24 19.18 -26.38 12.50
CA GLY A 24 18.04 -27.19 12.88
C GLY A 24 18.14 -28.09 14.12
N ARG A 25 16.94 -28.54 14.52
CA ARG A 25 16.55 -29.78 15.23
C ARG A 25 16.54 -29.86 16.78
N ASP A 26 15.34 -30.26 17.22
CA ASP A 26 14.96 -31.19 18.30
C ASP A 26 14.94 -30.76 19.78
N ASN A 27 13.70 -30.48 20.22
CA ASN A 27 12.95 -31.20 21.27
C ASN A 27 13.11 -30.84 22.78
N LEU A 28 11.92 -30.87 23.41
CA LEU A 28 11.57 -31.04 24.83
C LEU A 28 11.49 -29.82 25.76
N GLY A 29 10.24 -29.51 26.12
CA GLY A 29 9.82 -29.27 27.50
C GLY A 29 9.73 -27.80 27.91
N ASP A 30 8.52 -27.35 28.26
CA ASP A 30 8.20 -27.09 29.66
C ASP A 30 6.73 -26.65 29.81
N ASP A 31 6.11 -27.23 30.81
CA ASP A 31 4.69 -27.20 31.14
C ASP A 31 4.57 -26.39 32.42
N THR A 32 4.24 -25.10 32.35
CA THR A 32 3.90 -24.34 33.56
C THR A 32 2.80 -23.30 33.33
N VAL A 33 1.57 -23.76 33.52
CA VAL A 33 0.46 -22.95 34.06
C VAL A 33 0.91 -22.21 35.33
N ARG A 34 0.80 -20.89 35.34
CA ARG A 34 0.75 -20.09 36.58
C ARG A 34 -0.31 -18.99 36.46
N ASP A 35 -1.52 -19.39 36.84
CA ASP A 35 -2.46 -18.51 37.53
C ASP A 35 -1.86 -18.16 38.91
N SER A 36 -1.94 -16.90 39.32
CA SER A 36 -1.78 -16.52 40.72
C SER A 36 -2.44 -15.16 40.99
N PRO A 37 -3.44 -15.13 41.89
CA PRO A 37 -4.25 -13.97 42.19
C PRO A 37 -3.73 -13.17 43.39
N MET A 38 -4.16 -11.90 43.42
CA MET A 38 -4.59 -11.12 44.59
C MET A 38 -3.57 -10.87 45.73
N SER A 39 -3.12 -9.62 45.85
CA SER A 39 -2.60 -9.07 47.10
C SER A 39 -3.61 -8.05 47.65
N GLN A 40 -4.16 -8.37 48.83
CA GLN A 40 -5.00 -7.49 49.63
C GLN A 40 -4.11 -6.74 50.62
N CYS A 41 -4.37 -5.45 50.84
CA CYS A 41 -4.09 -4.79 52.12
C CYS A 41 -5.10 -3.67 52.34
N ALA A 42 -5.83 -3.77 53.46
CA ALA A 42 -6.94 -2.93 53.85
C ALA A 42 -6.52 -1.76 54.77
N THR A 43 -7.39 -0.75 54.82
CA THR A 43 -7.68 0.20 55.92
C THR A 43 -6.64 1.25 56.34
N SER A 44 -6.95 2.53 56.05
CA SER A 44 -7.21 3.54 57.10
C SER A 44 -7.82 4.84 56.51
N PRO A 45 -8.88 5.41 57.12
CA PRO A 45 -9.55 6.62 56.64
C PRO A 45 -8.92 7.88 57.25
N ARG A 46 -8.51 8.85 56.42
CA ARG A 46 -8.17 10.19 56.90
C ARG A 46 -8.89 11.27 56.10
N LYS A 47 -9.98 11.77 56.67
CA LYS A 47 -10.63 13.05 56.33
C LYS A 47 -9.57 14.14 56.14
N ARG A 48 -9.61 14.86 55.02
CA ARG A 48 -9.51 16.34 55.02
C ARG A 48 -9.83 16.97 53.66
N ARG A 49 -10.94 17.73 53.71
CA ARG A 49 -11.14 19.05 53.10
C ARG A 49 -11.28 19.08 51.57
N GLY A 50 -12.51 19.30 51.13
CA GLY A 50 -12.85 19.60 49.75
C GLY A 50 -12.04 20.78 49.24
N SER A 51 -11.22 20.52 48.23
CA SER A 51 -10.86 21.55 47.27
C SER A 51 -12.03 21.64 46.30
N GLN A 52 -12.89 22.65 46.48
CA GLN A 52 -13.72 23.11 45.39
C GLN A 52 -12.76 23.70 44.35
N CYS A 53 -12.28 22.84 43.44
CA CYS A 53 -11.75 23.33 42.17
C CYS A 53 -12.94 23.96 41.45
N ALA A 54 -12.96 25.30 41.40
CA ALA A 54 -13.86 26.05 40.58
C ALA A 54 -13.87 25.46 39.15
N SER A 55 -14.96 24.80 38.76
CA SER A 55 -15.16 24.35 37.39
C SER A 55 -15.42 25.58 36.54
N SER A 56 -14.35 26.25 36.12
CA SER A 56 -14.47 27.19 35.02
C SER A 56 -14.99 26.40 33.80
N PRO A 57 -15.94 26.93 33.01
CA PRO A 57 -16.35 26.27 31.78
C PRO A 57 -15.10 26.21 30.90
N THR A 58 -14.52 25.03 30.75
CA THR A 58 -13.46 24.83 29.75
C THR A 58 -14.13 25.04 28.40
N LYS A 59 -14.03 26.27 27.88
CA LYS A 59 -14.25 26.53 26.46
C LYS A 59 -13.29 25.57 25.76
N LYS A 60 -13.81 24.49 25.20
CA LYS A 60 -13.03 23.48 24.48
C LYS A 60 -12.62 24.09 23.14
N THR A 61 -11.80 25.12 23.19
CA THR A 61 -11.09 25.65 22.04
C THR A 61 -10.13 24.54 21.65
N LYS A 62 -10.49 23.74 20.63
CA LYS A 62 -9.64 22.64 20.15
C LYS A 62 -8.24 23.20 19.95
N SER A 63 -7.29 22.69 20.74
CA SER A 63 -5.89 23.12 20.71
C SER A 63 -5.38 23.10 19.25
N PRO A 64 -4.55 24.07 18.83
CA PRO A 64 -3.92 24.07 17.51
C PRO A 64 -3.34 22.71 17.12
N MET A 65 -2.76 21.98 18.08
CA MET A 65 -2.23 20.63 17.87
C MET A 65 -3.29 19.60 17.49
N VAL A 66 -4.50 19.66 18.07
CA VAL A 66 -5.62 18.77 17.74
C VAL A 66 -6.07 18.99 16.29
N LYS A 67 -6.02 20.24 15.80
CA LYS A 67 -6.31 20.54 14.38
C LYS A 67 -5.25 19.95 13.45
N VAL A 68 -3.97 20.06 13.81
CA VAL A 68 -2.87 19.48 13.03
C VAL A 68 -2.97 17.95 13.00
N MET A 69 -3.19 17.32 14.15
CA MET A 69 -3.33 15.86 14.24
C MET A 69 -4.54 15.35 13.45
N LYS A 70 -5.66 16.06 13.47
CA LYS A 70 -6.84 15.75 12.64
C LYS A 70 -6.49 15.81 11.15
N LYS A 71 -5.80 16.85 10.68
CA LYS A 71 -5.37 16.97 9.28
C LYS A 71 -4.42 15.85 8.86
N ILE A 72 -3.50 15.44 9.74
CA ILE A 72 -2.59 14.31 9.49
C ILE A 72 -3.38 13.01 9.37
N SER A 73 -4.33 12.77 10.29
CA SER A 73 -5.17 11.56 10.27
C SER A 73 -6.05 11.50 9.02
N GLU A 74 -6.68 12.61 8.62
CA GLU A 74 -7.46 12.72 7.39
C GLU A 74 -6.60 12.45 6.14
N SER A 75 -5.40 13.04 6.09
CA SER A 75 -4.44 12.81 4.99
C SER A 75 -3.99 11.34 4.93
N LEU A 76 -3.75 10.72 6.08
CA LEU A 76 -3.35 9.31 6.15
C LEU A 76 -4.49 8.37 5.73
N GLN A 77 -5.72 8.64 6.17
CA GLN A 77 -6.90 7.88 5.77
C GLN A 77 -7.14 7.97 4.26
N ALA A 78 -7.08 9.18 3.68
CA ALA A 78 -7.24 9.39 2.24
C ALA A 78 -6.17 8.62 1.44
N LYS A 79 -4.91 8.67 1.87
CA LYS A 79 -3.83 7.88 1.25
C LYS A 79 -4.06 6.38 1.39
N ASN A 80 -4.53 5.92 2.55
CA ASN A 80 -4.79 4.50 2.80
C ASN A 80 -5.92 3.97 1.92
N GLU A 81 -6.98 4.73 1.64
CA GLU A 81 -8.03 4.29 0.71
C GLU A 81 -7.55 4.17 -0.74
N ILE A 82 -6.66 5.07 -1.19
CA ILE A 82 -5.99 4.94 -2.50
C ILE A 82 -5.12 3.68 -2.53
N THR A 83 -4.31 3.45 -1.48
CA THR A 83 -3.47 2.25 -1.39
C THR A 83 -4.32 0.98 -1.33
N LYS A 84 -5.39 0.94 -0.54
CA LYS A 84 -6.29 -0.22 -0.44
C LYS A 84 -6.98 -0.55 -1.76
N SER A 85 -7.42 0.47 -2.50
CA SER A 85 -8.06 0.27 -3.81
C SER A 85 -7.04 -0.15 -4.89
N ALA A 86 -5.80 0.34 -4.81
CA ALA A 86 -4.69 -0.16 -5.63
C ALA A 86 -4.34 -1.62 -5.30
N ILE A 87 -4.30 -1.99 -4.01
CA ILE A 87 -4.03 -3.35 -3.54
C ILE A 87 -5.17 -4.32 -3.91
N ARG A 88 -6.42 -3.86 -3.90
CA ARG A 88 -7.59 -4.69 -4.27
C ARG A 88 -7.65 -5.07 -5.75
N GLY A 89 -6.82 -4.49 -6.61
CA GLY A 89 -6.82 -4.79 -8.04
C GLY A 89 -8.04 -4.24 -8.82
N ASP A 90 -9.00 -3.62 -8.13
CA ASP A 90 -10.20 -3.03 -8.72
C ASP A 90 -9.86 -2.01 -9.81
N HIS A 91 -8.87 -1.14 -9.54
CA HIS A 91 -8.40 -0.15 -10.52
C HIS A 91 -7.82 -0.79 -11.77
N ARG A 92 -7.11 -1.93 -11.62
CA ARG A 92 -6.52 -2.63 -12.77
C ARG A 92 -7.61 -3.23 -13.64
N ALA A 93 -8.59 -3.88 -13.04
CA ALA A 93 -9.71 -4.50 -13.76
C ALA A 93 -10.56 -3.44 -14.47
N GLN A 94 -10.84 -2.32 -13.82
CA GLN A 94 -11.56 -1.20 -14.42
C GLN A 94 -10.79 -0.60 -15.60
N ALA A 95 -9.50 -0.33 -15.43
CA ALA A 95 -8.66 0.19 -16.51
C ALA A 95 -8.64 -0.77 -17.71
N ILE A 96 -8.42 -2.07 -17.50
CA ILE A 96 -8.46 -3.07 -18.58
C ILE A 96 -9.80 -3.04 -19.31
N LYS A 97 -10.91 -2.94 -18.57
CA LYS A 97 -12.25 -2.85 -19.17
C LYS A 97 -12.39 -1.62 -20.08
N GLU A 98 -11.93 -0.46 -19.62
CA GLU A 98 -11.93 0.78 -20.42
C GLU A 98 -11.08 0.64 -21.69
N TYR A 99 -9.89 0.06 -21.58
CA TYR A 99 -9.02 -0.17 -22.75
C TYR A 99 -9.65 -1.13 -23.75
N MET A 100 -10.28 -2.22 -23.29
CA MET A 100 -10.95 -3.16 -24.20
C MET A 100 -12.17 -2.55 -24.90
N GLN A 101 -12.91 -1.65 -24.23
CA GLN A 101 -13.96 -0.88 -24.89
C GLN A 101 -13.38 0.00 -26.00
N LEU A 102 -12.28 0.70 -25.73
CA LEU A 102 -11.60 1.53 -26.73
C LEU A 102 -11.10 0.70 -27.92
N VAL A 103 -10.60 -0.52 -27.69
CA VAL A 103 -10.19 -1.45 -28.76
C VAL A 103 -11.35 -1.77 -29.70
N VAL A 104 -12.53 -2.06 -29.15
CA VAL A 104 -13.74 -2.33 -29.94
C VAL A 104 -14.16 -1.07 -30.72
N GLU A 105 -14.12 0.11 -30.10
CA GLU A 105 -14.39 1.40 -30.75
C GLU A 105 -13.40 1.71 -31.89
N CYS A 106 -12.17 1.19 -31.82
CA CYS A 106 -11.18 1.31 -32.88
C CYS A 106 -11.44 0.40 -34.08
N GLY A 107 -12.41 -0.51 -33.99
CA GLY A 107 -12.80 -1.43 -35.06
C GLY A 107 -12.26 -2.86 -34.91
N ALA A 108 -11.57 -3.18 -33.81
CA ALA A 108 -11.19 -4.55 -33.49
C ALA A 108 -12.40 -5.29 -32.91
N LYS A 109 -13.18 -5.91 -33.79
CA LYS A 109 -14.40 -6.65 -33.44
C LYS A 109 -14.11 -7.75 -32.42
N GLU A 110 -14.97 -7.92 -31.43
CA GLU A 110 -14.87 -9.02 -30.47
C GLU A 110 -14.72 -10.38 -31.20
N GLY A 111 -13.68 -11.12 -30.83
CA GLY A 111 -13.32 -12.40 -31.45
C GLY A 111 -12.44 -12.30 -32.71
N SER A 112 -12.11 -11.09 -33.20
CA SER A 112 -11.10 -10.92 -34.24
C SER A 112 -9.69 -11.17 -33.71
N ALA A 113 -8.73 -11.39 -34.62
CA ALA A 113 -7.33 -11.55 -34.23
C ALA A 113 -6.79 -10.29 -33.55
N GLU A 114 -7.22 -9.08 -33.96
CA GLU A 114 -6.83 -7.82 -33.30
C GLU A 114 -7.40 -7.71 -31.89
N HIS A 115 -8.66 -8.13 -31.68
CA HIS A 115 -9.27 -8.12 -30.36
C HIS A 115 -8.55 -9.11 -29.43
N PHE A 116 -8.23 -10.30 -29.93
CA PHE A 116 -7.41 -11.26 -29.18
C PHE A 116 -6.00 -10.70 -28.89
N MET A 117 -5.35 -10.08 -29.86
CA MET A 117 -4.04 -9.47 -29.67
C MET A 117 -4.07 -8.38 -28.60
N ALA A 118 -5.13 -7.57 -28.58
CA ALA A 118 -5.31 -6.54 -27.56
C ALA A 118 -5.39 -7.13 -26.14
N THR A 119 -6.00 -8.30 -25.94
CA THR A 119 -6.02 -8.94 -24.61
C THR A 119 -4.63 -9.39 -24.15
N GLN A 120 -3.71 -9.67 -25.08
CA GLN A 120 -2.32 -10.00 -24.75
C GLN A 120 -1.50 -8.73 -24.47
N LEU A 121 -1.64 -7.70 -25.31
CA LEU A 121 -0.83 -6.50 -25.21
C LEU A 121 -1.20 -5.64 -24.00
N LEU A 122 -2.50 -5.44 -23.75
CA LEU A 122 -3.00 -4.44 -22.80
C LEU A 122 -2.96 -4.92 -21.34
N VAL A 123 -2.52 -6.14 -21.08
CA VAL A 123 -2.14 -6.59 -19.73
C VAL A 123 -0.91 -5.83 -19.23
N ASN A 124 0.01 -5.48 -20.13
CA ASN A 124 1.22 -4.73 -19.82
C ASN A 124 0.93 -3.22 -19.75
N ALA A 125 1.47 -2.52 -18.74
CA ALA A 125 1.28 -1.08 -18.57
C ALA A 125 1.87 -0.27 -19.73
N GLU A 126 3.10 -0.57 -20.13
CA GLU A 126 3.80 0.16 -21.19
C GLU A 126 3.07 0.09 -22.53
N ASN A 127 2.53 -1.09 -22.87
CA ASN A 127 1.73 -1.27 -24.09
C ASN A 127 0.44 -0.45 -24.05
N ARG A 128 -0.19 -0.30 -22.88
CA ARG A 128 -1.38 0.56 -22.71
C ARG A 128 -1.02 2.02 -22.93
N ASP A 129 0.08 2.48 -22.35
CA ASP A 129 0.55 3.85 -22.54
C ASP A 129 0.86 4.12 -24.01
N MET A 130 1.53 3.19 -24.69
CA MET A 130 1.77 3.28 -26.14
C MET A 130 0.47 3.30 -26.94
N PHE A 131 -0.52 2.46 -26.60
CA PHE A 131 -1.83 2.45 -27.25
C PHE A 131 -2.57 3.80 -27.15
N LEU A 132 -2.38 4.51 -26.03
CA LEU A 132 -2.97 5.84 -25.81
C LEU A 132 -2.26 6.97 -26.55
N THR A 133 -1.00 6.79 -26.98
CA THR A 133 -0.28 7.82 -27.76
C THR A 133 -0.92 8.07 -29.13
N PHE A 134 -1.60 7.06 -29.70
CA PHE A 134 -2.36 7.20 -30.93
C PHE A 134 -3.65 7.96 -30.64
N THR A 135 -3.92 9.05 -31.36
CA THR A 135 -5.16 9.82 -31.22
C THR A 135 -6.28 9.31 -32.11
N ALA A 136 -5.94 8.77 -33.28
CA ALA A 136 -6.89 8.24 -34.25
C ALA A 136 -7.18 6.74 -34.03
N ASN A 137 -8.46 6.36 -34.17
CA ASN A 137 -8.91 4.97 -34.05
C ASN A 137 -8.27 4.05 -35.09
N GLU A 138 -8.13 4.52 -36.33
CA GLU A 138 -7.46 3.77 -37.40
C GLU A 138 -5.97 3.51 -37.08
N GLY A 139 -5.31 4.44 -36.40
CA GLY A 139 -3.92 4.28 -35.97
C GLY A 139 -3.78 3.18 -34.92
N ARG A 140 -4.67 3.18 -33.92
CA ARG A 140 -4.76 2.12 -32.90
C ARG A 140 -5.02 0.75 -33.52
N LEU A 141 -5.98 0.66 -34.44
CA LEU A 141 -6.29 -0.59 -35.14
C LEU A 141 -5.12 -1.07 -36.01
N SER A 142 -4.48 -0.16 -36.75
CA SER A 142 -3.31 -0.49 -37.58
C SER A 142 -2.14 -1.00 -36.74
N TRP A 143 -1.94 -0.46 -35.54
CA TRP A 143 -0.93 -0.95 -34.62
C TRP A 143 -1.23 -2.38 -34.15
N LEU A 144 -2.48 -2.69 -33.80
CA LEU A 144 -2.91 -4.04 -33.44
C LEU A 144 -2.70 -5.03 -34.61
N LYS A 145 -3.05 -4.63 -35.84
CA LYS A 145 -2.84 -5.46 -37.04
C LYS A 145 -1.37 -5.82 -37.26
N ARG A 146 -0.46 -4.86 -37.11
CA ARG A 146 0.99 -5.11 -37.22
C ARG A 146 1.49 -6.09 -36.16
N TRP A 147 0.90 -6.05 -34.96
CA TRP A 147 1.19 -7.06 -33.93
C TRP A 147 0.66 -8.44 -34.31
N CYS A 148 -0.55 -8.52 -34.86
CA CYS A 148 -1.08 -9.78 -35.37
C CYS A 148 -0.21 -10.38 -36.49
N GLU A 149 0.24 -9.56 -37.43
CA GLU A 149 1.18 -9.96 -38.50
C GLU A 149 2.50 -10.47 -37.90
N LYS A 150 3.05 -9.76 -36.91
CA LYS A 150 4.29 -10.14 -36.23
C LYS A 150 4.18 -11.48 -35.50
N GLU A 151 3.04 -11.74 -34.87
CA GLU A 151 2.76 -13.00 -34.16
C GLU A 151 2.18 -14.09 -35.09
N ASN A 152 2.18 -13.85 -36.40
CA ASN A 152 1.75 -14.79 -37.44
C ASN A 152 0.31 -15.31 -37.24
N LEU A 153 -0.58 -14.43 -36.78
CA LEU A 153 -2.03 -14.66 -36.66
C LEU A 153 -2.78 -14.49 -38.00
N TYR A 154 -2.04 -14.09 -39.04
CA TYR A 154 -2.48 -13.92 -40.42
C TYR A 154 -1.61 -14.75 -41.36
#